data_AF-A0AAN0JWX5-F1
#
_entry.id   AF-A0AAN0JWX5-F1
#
_cell.length_a   1.000
_cell.length_b   1.000
_cell.length_c   1.000
_cell.angle_alpha   90.00
_cell.angle_beta   90.00
_cell.angle_gamma   90.00
#
_symmetry.space_group_name_H-M   'P 1'
#
loop_
_entity.id
_entity.type
_entity.pdbx_description
1 polymer ?
#
loop_
_entity_poly.entity_id
_entity_poly.type
_entity_poly.pdbx_seq_one_letter_code
_entity_poly.pdbx_strand_id
1 'polypeptide(L)'
;MIRIGVLHVGTVMNLIERNSQFRDAPNIETTFSQENEDRIYEIPVKMLNNFNQQVRRISHNTIVMLLEDPKSSINSLVSQLCPMVRKCLGKEETYDLRMDTVMLIGRVASFLGQEVCVSEFVPQLPALASDAMFHVRKSFAICCKDLCSVIGPASTEEVIVSIFYRVYMY
;
A
#
# COMPACT_ATOMS: atom_id res chain seq x y z
N MET A 1 18.27 -25.67 17.54
CA MET A 1 17.09 -25.14 16.83
C MET A 1 16.75 -23.78 17.43
N ILE A 2 17.34 -22.72 16.88
CA ILE A 2 17.19 -21.35 17.37
C ILE A 2 15.91 -20.78 16.76
N ARG A 3 15.07 -20.17 17.60
CA ARG A 3 13.80 -19.51 17.26
C ARG A 3 14.04 -18.30 16.34
N ILE A 4 13.96 -18.50 15.03
CA ILE A 4 14.08 -17.45 14.01
C ILE A 4 12.83 -16.53 13.98
N GLY A 5 11.71 -16.94 14.59
CA GLY A 5 10.45 -16.17 14.60
C GLY A 5 10.43 -14.91 15.48
N VAL A 6 11.33 -14.80 16.47
CA VAL A 6 11.36 -13.63 17.38
C VAL A 6 12.14 -12.45 16.77
N LEU A 7 13.00 -12.70 15.77
CA LEU A 7 13.82 -11.65 15.16
C LEU A 7 13.03 -10.68 14.28
N HIS A 8 11.98 -11.12 13.57
CA HIS A 8 11.29 -10.26 12.58
C HIS A 8 10.48 -9.13 13.24
N VAL A 9 9.72 -9.44 14.30
CA VAL A 9 9.00 -8.42 15.08
C VAL A 9 10.00 -7.48 15.77
N GLY A 10 11.07 -8.03 16.34
CA GLY A 10 12.12 -7.24 16.96
C GLY A 10 12.81 -6.27 15.99
N THR A 11 13.04 -6.65 14.74
CA THR A 11 13.63 -5.78 13.71
C THR A 11 12.66 -4.69 13.24
N VAL A 12 11.38 -5.02 13.04
CA VAL A 12 10.33 -4.04 12.71
C VAL A 12 10.19 -3.02 13.85
N MET A 13 10.19 -3.48 15.10
CA MET A 13 10.09 -2.64 16.30
C MET A 13 11.34 -1.79 16.48
N ASN A 14 12.56 -2.33 16.28
CA ASN A 14 13.80 -1.54 16.34
C ASN A 14 13.85 -0.45 15.24
N LEU A 15 13.30 -0.72 14.05
CA LEU A 15 13.19 0.27 12.96
C LEU A 15 12.16 1.37 13.27
N ILE A 16 11.07 1.03 13.96
CA ILE A 16 10.04 1.98 14.41
C ILE A 16 10.55 2.81 15.62
N GLU A 17 11.16 2.17 16.61
CA GLU A 17 11.73 2.79 17.82
C GLU A 17 12.93 3.71 17.53
N ARG A 18 13.74 3.39 16.51
CA ARG A 18 14.86 4.26 16.08
C ARG A 18 14.41 5.53 15.36
N ASN A 19 13.13 5.65 14.99
CA ASN A 19 12.59 6.91 14.50
C ASN A 19 12.10 7.74 15.69
N SER A 20 12.77 8.86 15.94
CA SER A 20 12.45 9.82 17.02
C SER A 20 11.00 10.33 17.02
N GLN A 21 10.30 10.18 15.90
CA GLN A 21 8.90 10.60 15.71
C GLN A 21 7.85 9.64 16.29
N PHE A 22 8.22 8.44 16.73
CA PHE A 22 7.29 7.48 17.35
C PHE A 22 7.33 7.46 18.89
N ARG A 23 8.13 8.33 19.53
CA ARG A 23 8.15 8.44 21.00
C ARG A 23 6.79 8.80 21.60
N ASP A 24 5.97 9.54 20.87
CA ASP A 24 4.69 10.06 21.35
C ASP A 24 3.50 9.17 20.98
N ALA A 25 3.73 8.05 20.28
CA ALA A 25 2.68 7.09 19.96
C ALA A 25 2.42 6.18 21.18
N PRO A 26 1.21 6.18 21.77
CA PRO A 26 0.94 5.40 22.97
C PRO A 26 1.04 3.89 22.70
N ASN A 27 1.81 3.19 23.54
CA ASN A 27 1.82 1.72 23.72
C ASN A 27 2.04 0.85 22.47
N ILE A 28 3.10 1.14 21.70
CA ILE A 28 3.54 0.23 20.63
C ILE A 28 4.02 -1.12 21.23
N GLU A 29 4.81 -1.11 22.31
CA GLU A 29 5.38 -2.32 22.93
C GLU A 29 4.33 -3.33 23.45
N THR A 30 3.22 -2.86 24.00
CA THR A 30 2.22 -3.73 24.67
C THR A 30 1.24 -4.39 23.69
N THR A 31 1.14 -3.88 22.46
CA THR A 31 0.16 -4.38 21.48
C THR A 31 0.69 -5.58 20.67
N PHE A 32 2.01 -5.77 20.59
CA PHE A 32 2.65 -6.80 19.75
C PHE A 32 3.13 -8.04 20.52
N SER A 33 2.94 -8.10 21.83
CA SER A 33 3.66 -9.08 22.67
C SER A 33 3.11 -10.52 22.59
N GLN A 34 1.89 -10.79 22.12
CA GLN A 34 1.38 -12.16 22.05
C GLN A 34 0.40 -12.36 20.88
N GLU A 35 0.72 -13.34 20.03
CA GLU A 35 -0.17 -14.15 19.18
C GLU A 35 -1.17 -13.38 18.30
N ASN A 36 -0.85 -13.27 17.00
CA ASN A 36 -1.73 -13.53 15.86
C ASN A 36 -1.00 -13.08 14.57
N GLU A 37 -0.41 -14.03 13.84
CA GLU A 37 0.20 -13.79 12.52
C GLU A 37 -0.78 -13.06 11.58
N ASP A 38 -2.09 -13.31 11.77
CA ASP A 38 -3.19 -12.65 11.08
C ASP A 38 -3.32 -11.13 11.32
N ARG A 39 -2.67 -10.57 12.34
CA ARG A 39 -2.77 -9.14 12.70
C ARG A 39 -1.48 -8.35 12.46
N ILE A 40 -0.45 -8.97 11.88
CA ILE A 40 0.85 -8.32 11.65
C ILE A 40 0.75 -7.07 10.77
N TYR A 41 -0.26 -7.01 9.90
CA TYR A 41 -0.52 -5.88 9.01
C TYR A 41 -1.39 -4.78 9.62
N GLU A 42 -2.04 -5.01 10.75
CA GLU A 42 -3.08 -4.10 11.25
C GLU A 42 -2.56 -2.70 11.55
N ILE A 43 -1.46 -2.63 12.30
CA ILE A 43 -0.85 -1.36 12.68
C ILE A 43 -0.28 -0.63 11.46
N PRO A 44 0.57 -1.25 10.61
CA PRO A 44 1.07 -0.54 9.44
C PRO A 44 -0.07 -0.11 8.50
N VAL A 45 -1.06 -0.96 8.22
CA VAL A 45 -2.21 -0.57 7.38
C VAL A 45 -2.98 0.62 7.97
N LYS A 46 -3.24 0.64 9.29
CA LYS A 46 -3.87 1.80 9.95
C LYS A 46 -3.07 3.08 9.80
N MET A 47 -1.73 2.99 9.82
CA MET A 47 -0.83 4.14 9.69
C MET A 47 -0.76 4.73 8.27
N LEU A 48 -1.33 4.06 7.26
CA LEU A 48 -1.42 4.60 5.89
C LEU A 48 -2.24 5.89 5.81
N ASN A 49 -3.25 6.05 6.68
CA ASN A 49 -4.11 7.24 6.73
C ASN A 49 -3.65 8.27 7.77
N ASN A 50 -2.37 8.26 8.15
CA ASN A 50 -1.84 9.20 9.14
C ASN A 50 -1.59 10.58 8.51
N PHE A 51 -1.88 11.66 9.25
CA PHE A 51 -1.64 13.03 8.78
C PHE A 51 -0.14 13.32 8.53
N ASN A 52 0.75 12.65 9.27
CA ASN A 52 2.19 12.78 9.12
C ASN A 52 2.70 11.88 7.98
N GLN A 53 3.26 12.50 6.94
CA GLN A 53 3.82 11.82 5.77
C GLN A 53 4.95 10.83 6.12
N GLN A 54 5.77 11.12 7.13
CA GLN A 54 6.85 10.21 7.53
C GLN A 54 6.29 8.92 8.13
N VAL A 55 5.21 9.00 8.90
CA VAL A 55 4.51 7.82 9.44
C VAL A 55 3.95 6.96 8.31
N ARG A 56 3.33 7.59 7.30
CA ARG A 56 2.86 6.88 6.10
C ARG A 56 4.01 6.19 5.36
N ARG A 57 5.12 6.90 5.12
CA ARG A 57 6.29 6.36 4.42
C ARG A 57 6.88 5.14 5.12
N ILE A 58 6.97 5.18 6.45
CA ILE A 58 7.46 4.06 7.25
C ILE A 58 6.48 2.90 7.16
N SER A 59 5.18 3.16 7.27
CA SER A 59 4.15 2.15 7.04
C SER A 59 4.29 1.47 5.68
N HIS A 60 4.48 2.22 4.59
CA HIS A 60 4.66 1.63 3.25
C HIS A 60 5.85 0.68 3.22
N ASN A 61 6.97 1.08 3.81
CA ASN A 61 8.17 0.24 3.85
C ASN A 61 7.97 -0.99 4.73
N THR A 62 7.29 -0.85 5.87
CA THR A 62 6.97 -1.97 6.75
C THR A 62 6.06 -2.98 6.04
N ILE A 63 5.02 -2.54 5.33
CA ILE A 63 4.14 -3.45 4.57
C ILE A 63 4.93 -4.23 3.52
N VAL A 64 5.80 -3.56 2.75
CA VAL A 64 6.62 -4.21 1.73
C VAL A 64 7.61 -5.20 2.36
N MET A 65 8.28 -4.82 3.45
CA MET A 65 9.20 -5.71 4.17
C MET A 65 8.48 -6.94 4.72
N LEU A 66 7.25 -6.79 5.22
CA LEU A 66 6.42 -7.91 5.67
C LEU A 66 5.98 -8.81 4.50
N LEU A 67 5.72 -8.24 3.33
CA LEU A 67 5.39 -8.97 2.10
C LEU A 67 6.57 -9.78 1.54
N GLU A 68 7.80 -9.37 1.82
CA GLU A 68 9.02 -10.10 1.46
C GLU A 68 9.25 -11.35 2.33
N ASP A 69 8.60 -11.45 3.49
CA ASP A 69 8.65 -12.66 4.33
C ASP A 69 7.73 -13.75 3.74
N PRO A 70 8.27 -14.90 3.30
CA PRO A 70 7.48 -15.99 2.72
C PRO A 70 6.43 -16.59 3.66
N LYS A 71 6.52 -16.34 4.96
CA LYS A 71 5.53 -16.80 5.95
C LYS A 71 4.31 -15.89 6.06
N SER A 72 4.40 -14.69 5.51
CA SER A 72 3.35 -13.71 5.67
C SER A 72 2.10 -14.05 4.86
N SER A 73 0.94 -13.95 5.50
CA SER A 73 -0.35 -14.22 4.87
C SER A 73 -0.82 -13.02 4.04
N ILE A 74 -0.71 -13.14 2.71
CA ILE A 74 -1.23 -12.13 1.76
C ILE A 74 -2.74 -11.93 1.95
N ASN A 75 -3.50 -12.98 2.25
CA ASN A 75 -4.95 -12.88 2.46
C ASN A 75 -5.31 -11.95 3.64
N SER A 76 -4.57 -12.05 4.74
CA SER A 76 -4.71 -11.13 5.87
C SER A 76 -4.43 -9.69 5.45
N LEU A 77 -3.36 -9.45 4.68
CA LEU A 77 -3.07 -8.11 4.15
C LEU A 77 -4.22 -7.59 3.29
N VAL A 78 -4.69 -8.36 2.30
CA VAL A 78 -5.72 -7.94 1.34
C VAL A 78 -6.98 -7.47 2.06
N SER A 79 -7.45 -8.25 3.04
CA SER A 79 -8.65 -7.92 3.83
C SER A 79 -8.57 -6.57 4.56
N GLN A 80 -7.36 -6.11 4.90
CA GLN A 80 -7.12 -4.88 5.65
C GLN A 80 -6.73 -3.72 4.72
N LEU A 81 -5.84 -4.00 3.77
CA LEU A 81 -5.23 -3.03 2.87
C LEU A 81 -6.24 -2.47 1.88
N CYS A 82 -7.04 -3.33 1.23
CA CYS A 82 -7.91 -2.89 0.14
C CYS A 82 -8.99 -1.88 0.60
N PRO A 83 -9.68 -2.08 1.75
CA PRO A 83 -10.55 -1.05 2.32
C PRO A 83 -9.80 0.25 2.66
N MET A 84 -8.58 0.16 3.19
CA MET A 84 -7.78 1.33 3.53
C MET A 84 -7.35 2.11 2.28
N VAL A 85 -6.93 1.42 1.22
CA VAL A 85 -6.59 2.02 -0.08
C VAL A 85 -7.79 2.77 -0.64
N ARG A 86 -8.99 2.17 -0.65
CA ARG A 86 -10.21 2.85 -1.10
C ARG A 86 -10.47 4.12 -0.32
N LYS A 87 -10.28 4.09 1.01
CA LYS A 87 -10.43 5.27 1.86
C LYS A 87 -9.42 6.36 1.48
N CYS A 88 -8.13 6.02 1.43
CA CYS A 88 -7.06 6.98 1.17
C CYS A 88 -7.07 7.56 -0.26
N LEU A 89 -7.76 6.92 -1.21
CA LEU A 89 -7.99 7.43 -2.57
C LEU A 89 -9.25 8.29 -2.69
N GLY A 90 -10.00 8.49 -1.61
CA GLY A 90 -11.20 9.33 -1.62
C GLY A 90 -10.92 10.75 -2.10
N LYS A 91 -11.86 11.33 -2.87
CA LYS A 91 -11.70 12.69 -3.44
C LYS A 91 -11.52 13.78 -2.38
N GLU A 92 -12.06 13.55 -1.18
CA GLU A 92 -11.97 14.47 -0.03
C GLU A 92 -10.62 14.41 0.69
N GLU A 93 -9.80 13.38 0.44
CA GLU A 93 -8.48 13.24 1.07
C GLU A 93 -7.45 14.19 0.47
N THR A 94 -6.33 14.42 1.16
CA THR A 94 -5.27 15.30 0.63
C THR A 94 -4.62 14.70 -0.62
N TYR A 95 -4.16 15.55 -1.53
CA TYR A 95 -3.53 15.07 -2.77
C TYR A 95 -2.25 14.27 -2.49
N ASP A 96 -1.54 14.63 -1.43
CA ASP A 96 -0.35 13.98 -0.92
C ASP A 96 -0.67 12.59 -0.36
N LEU A 97 -1.78 12.40 0.36
CA LEU A 97 -2.23 11.07 0.78
C LEU A 97 -2.65 10.20 -0.42
N ARG A 98 -3.41 10.76 -1.38
CA ARG A 98 -3.78 10.04 -2.61
C ARG A 98 -2.53 9.63 -3.40
N MET A 99 -1.60 10.56 -3.59
CA MET A 99 -0.33 10.33 -4.29
C MET A 99 0.48 9.21 -3.62
N ASP A 100 0.64 9.25 -2.29
CA ASP A 100 1.34 8.22 -1.53
C ASP A 100 0.66 6.86 -1.74
N THR A 101 -0.67 6.80 -1.61
CA THR A 101 -1.45 5.56 -1.75
C THR A 101 -1.29 4.93 -3.13
N VAL A 102 -1.29 5.74 -4.20
CA VAL A 102 -1.03 5.25 -5.56
C VAL A 102 0.38 4.63 -5.69
N MET A 103 1.39 5.23 -5.05
CA MET A 103 2.74 4.67 -5.04
C MET A 103 2.80 3.34 -4.27
N LEU A 104 2.00 3.17 -3.21
CA LEU A 104 1.90 1.89 -2.50
C LEU A 104 1.32 0.80 -3.40
N ILE A 105 0.24 1.10 -4.14
CA ILE A 105 -0.41 0.15 -5.06
C ILE A 105 0.62 -0.45 -6.03
N GLY A 106 1.42 0.38 -6.70
CA GLY A 106 2.46 -0.10 -7.62
C GLY A 106 3.48 -1.02 -6.94
N ARG A 107 3.90 -0.68 -5.71
CA ARG A 107 4.88 -1.47 -4.94
C ARG A 107 4.36 -2.82 -4.46
N VAL A 108 3.06 -2.94 -4.22
CA VAL A 108 2.47 -4.20 -3.68
C VAL A 108 1.82 -5.06 -4.75
N ALA A 109 1.57 -4.53 -5.95
CA ALA A 109 0.81 -5.21 -7.00
C ALA A 109 1.30 -6.63 -7.29
N SER A 110 2.62 -6.82 -7.44
CA SER A 110 3.20 -8.14 -7.74
C SER A 110 2.98 -9.18 -6.63
N PHE A 111 2.86 -8.72 -5.38
CA PHE A 111 2.59 -9.60 -4.25
C PHE A 111 1.10 -9.99 -4.16
N LEU A 112 0.20 -9.07 -4.52
CA LEU A 112 -1.24 -9.33 -4.45
C LEU A 112 -1.75 -10.18 -5.61
N GLY A 113 -1.04 -10.17 -6.74
CA GLY A 113 -1.39 -10.94 -7.93
C GLY A 113 -2.53 -10.32 -8.74
N GLN A 114 -2.79 -10.96 -9.89
CA GLN A 114 -3.70 -10.45 -10.91
C GLN A 114 -5.13 -10.29 -10.41
N GLU A 115 -5.69 -11.33 -9.76
CA GLU A 115 -7.09 -11.34 -9.34
C GLU A 115 -7.43 -10.16 -8.43
N VAL A 116 -6.64 -9.96 -7.38
CA VAL A 116 -6.81 -8.86 -6.43
C VAL A 116 -6.58 -7.51 -7.12
N CYS A 117 -5.54 -7.37 -7.94
CA CYS A 117 -5.27 -6.11 -8.62
C CYS A 117 -6.40 -5.70 -9.57
N VAL A 118 -6.98 -6.68 -10.29
CA VAL A 118 -8.11 -6.47 -11.19
C VAL A 118 -9.38 -6.12 -10.41
N SER A 119 -9.70 -6.82 -9.32
CA SER A 119 -10.93 -6.56 -8.57
C SER A 119 -10.87 -5.27 -7.75
N GLU A 120 -9.70 -4.92 -7.19
CA GLU A 120 -9.57 -3.85 -6.20
C GLU A 120 -9.05 -2.53 -6.78
N PHE A 121 -8.07 -2.57 -7.70
CA PHE A 121 -7.34 -1.38 -8.13
C PHE A 121 -7.76 -0.88 -9.52
N VAL A 122 -8.04 -1.78 -10.46
CA VAL A 122 -8.51 -1.41 -11.81
C VAL A 122 -9.73 -0.48 -11.78
N PRO A 123 -10.75 -0.67 -10.91
CA PRO A 123 -11.89 0.24 -10.83
C PRO A 123 -11.53 1.68 -10.42
N GLN A 124 -10.39 1.90 -9.78
CA GLN A 124 -9.95 3.21 -9.30
C GLN A 124 -9.19 4.02 -10.37
N LEU A 125 -8.62 3.35 -11.38
CA LEU A 125 -7.70 3.95 -12.34
C LEU A 125 -8.27 5.15 -13.12
N PRO A 126 -9.54 5.14 -13.60
CA PRO A 126 -10.08 6.29 -14.33
C PRO A 126 -10.10 7.58 -13.51
N ALA A 127 -10.41 7.48 -12.21
CA ALA A 127 -10.45 8.63 -11.31
C ALA A 127 -9.04 9.18 -11.05
N LEU A 128 -8.04 8.30 -10.90
CA LEU A 128 -6.64 8.68 -10.67
C LEU A 128 -6.01 9.33 -11.91
N ALA A 129 -6.34 8.84 -13.11
CA ALA A 129 -5.86 9.40 -14.36
C ALA A 129 -6.39 10.81 -14.60
N SER A 130 -7.61 11.09 -14.15
CA SER A 130 -8.27 12.39 -14.27
C SER A 130 -8.23 13.21 -12.97
N ASP A 131 -7.33 12.87 -12.04
CA ASP A 131 -7.22 13.58 -10.75
C ASP A 131 -6.90 15.06 -11.01
N ALA A 132 -7.53 15.96 -10.26
CA ALA A 132 -7.32 17.40 -10.38
C ALA A 132 -5.85 17.79 -10.18
N MET A 133 -5.14 17.06 -9.32
CA MET A 133 -3.76 17.34 -8.95
C MET A 133 -2.76 16.61 -9.85
N PHE A 134 -1.90 17.39 -10.50
CA PHE A 134 -0.86 16.87 -11.40
C PHE A 134 0.04 15.81 -10.74
N HIS A 135 0.40 16.00 -9.46
CA HIS A 135 1.25 15.06 -8.73
C HIS A 135 0.61 13.67 -8.59
N VAL A 136 -0.71 13.60 -8.41
CA VAL A 136 -1.43 12.31 -8.37
C VAL A 136 -1.42 11.66 -9.74
N ARG A 137 -1.70 12.41 -10.81
CA ARG A 137 -1.61 11.90 -12.20
C ARG A 137 -0.22 11.38 -12.56
N LYS A 138 0.83 12.06 -12.10
CA LYS A 138 2.23 11.62 -12.28
C LYS A 138 2.50 10.29 -11.55
N SER A 139 2.09 10.16 -10.29
CA SER A 139 2.24 8.90 -9.55
C SER A 139 1.40 7.78 -10.15
N PHE A 140 0.21 8.08 -10.66
CA PHE A 140 -0.61 7.12 -11.40
C PHE A 140 0.11 6.56 -12.63
N ALA A 141 0.74 7.42 -13.44
CA ALA A 141 1.50 6.98 -14.60
C ALA A 141 2.67 6.05 -14.22
N ILE A 142 3.35 6.32 -13.09
CA ILE A 142 4.41 5.44 -12.56
C ILE A 142 3.80 4.10 -12.11
N CYS A 143 2.72 4.14 -11.35
CA CYS A 143 2.01 2.94 -10.87
C CYS A 143 1.51 2.05 -12.02
N CYS A 144 1.07 2.64 -13.14
CA CYS A 144 0.61 1.88 -14.31
C CYS A 144 1.70 0.96 -14.84
N LYS A 145 2.98 1.39 -14.83
CA LYS A 145 4.09 0.56 -15.28
C LYS A 145 4.14 -0.77 -14.52
N ASP A 146 4.04 -0.71 -13.19
CA ASP A 146 4.11 -1.89 -12.34
C ASP A 146 2.81 -2.70 -12.45
N LEU A 147 1.65 -2.04 -12.46
CA LEU A 147 0.35 -2.68 -12.50
C LEU A 147 0.08 -3.43 -13.82
N CYS A 148 0.47 -2.87 -14.98
CA CYS A 148 0.35 -3.51 -16.30
C CYS A 148 1.04 -4.88 -16.34
N SER A 149 2.17 -5.02 -15.66
CA SER A 149 2.92 -6.28 -15.62
C SER A 149 2.19 -7.39 -14.85
N VAL A 150 1.23 -7.03 -13.99
CA VAL A 150 0.49 -7.94 -13.12
C VAL A 150 -0.91 -8.22 -13.66
N ILE A 151 -1.64 -7.21 -14.16
CA ILE A 151 -3.05 -7.38 -14.59
C ILE A 151 -3.18 -8.08 -15.96
N GLY A 152 -2.08 -8.25 -16.69
CA GLY A 152 -2.04 -8.90 -17.99
C GLY A 152 -2.49 -8.02 -19.15
N PRO A 153 -2.24 -8.47 -20.40
CA PRO A 153 -2.44 -7.66 -21.60
C PRO A 153 -3.91 -7.29 -21.85
N ALA A 154 -4.84 -8.22 -21.61
CA ALA A 154 -6.27 -7.98 -21.83
C ALA A 154 -6.80 -6.80 -21.00
N SER A 155 -6.58 -6.84 -19.67
CA SER A 155 -7.00 -5.74 -18.77
C SER A 155 -6.20 -4.45 -19.01
N THR A 156 -4.94 -4.56 -19.43
CA THR A 156 -4.11 -3.40 -19.78
C THR A 156 -4.67 -2.67 -21.01
N GLU A 157 -5.00 -3.40 -22.07
CA GLU A 157 -5.54 -2.83 -23.31
C GLU A 157 -6.96 -2.26 -23.10
N GLU A 158 -7.82 -3.00 -22.41
CA GLU A 158 -9.19 -2.57 -22.19
C GLU A 158 -9.27 -1.31 -21.32
N VAL A 159 -8.49 -1.26 -20.24
CA VAL A 159 -8.63 -0.20 -19.23
C VAL A 159 -7.56 0.87 -19.35
N ILE A 160 -6.28 0.49 -19.27
CA ILE A 160 -5.19 1.47 -19.18
C ILE A 160 -5.01 2.19 -20.52
N VAL A 161 -4.98 1.46 -21.64
CA VAL A 161 -4.86 2.09 -22.97
C VAL A 161 -6.04 3.01 -23.25
N SER A 162 -7.27 2.57 -22.95
CA SER A 162 -8.48 3.41 -23.05
C SER A 162 -8.40 4.69 -22.22
N ILE A 163 -7.87 4.61 -21.01
CA ILE A 163 -7.65 5.80 -20.15
C ILE A 163 -6.64 6.75 -20.79
N PHE A 164 -5.50 6.25 -21.26
CA PHE A 164 -4.47 7.09 -21.86
C PHE A 164 -4.96 7.81 -23.11
N TYR A 165 -5.72 7.13 -23.98
CA TYR A 165 -6.35 7.76 -25.13
C TYR A 165 -7.33 8.86 -24.74
N ARG A 166 -8.15 8.65 -23.70
CA ARG A 166 -9.16 9.64 -23.28
C ARG A 166 -8.57 10.87 -22.59
N VAL A 167 -7.46 10.73 -21.87
CA VAL A 167 -6.90 11.79 -21.02
C VAL A 167 -5.78 12.58 -21.72
N TYR A 168 -5.04 11.97 -22.65
CA TYR A 168 -3.83 12.57 -23.20
C TYR A 168 -3.83 12.77 -24.71
N MET A 169 -4.80 12.22 -25.45
CA MET A 169 -4.86 12.31 -26.91
C MET A 169 -6.03 13.15 -27.44
N TYR A 170 -6.91 13.63 -26.54
CA TYR A 170 -8.02 14.55 -26.81
C TYR A 170 -8.09 15.60 -25.70
#